data_AF-A0A6B1GHM9-F1
#
_entry.id   AF-A0A6B1GHM9-F1
#
_cell.length_a   1.000
_cell.length_b   1.000
_cell.length_c   1.000
_cell.angle_alpha   90.00
_cell.angle_beta   90.00
_cell.angle_gamma   90.00
#
_symmetry.space_group_name_H-M   'P 1'
#
loop_
_entity.id
_entity.type
_entity.pdbx_description
1 polymer ?
#
loop_
_entity_poly.entity_id
_entity_poly.type
_entity_poly.pdbx_seq_one_letter_code
_entity_poly.pdbx_strand_id
1 'polypeptide(L)' 'MRKPVQALLEETMACGMGICYGCAIFPKRGGVRLCCTDGPMFDLRDLY' A
#
# COMPACT_ATOMS: atom_id res chain seq x y z
N MET A 1 -12.36 21.81 -7.16
CA MET A 1 -12.78 20.65 -6.34
C MET A 1 -11.82 19.49 -6.63
N ARG A 2 -11.01 19.02 -5.68
CA ARG A 2 -10.11 17.88 -5.90
C ARG A 2 -10.85 16.58 -5.60
N LYS A 3 -10.93 15.67 -6.58
CA LYS A 3 -11.59 14.35 -6.41
C LYS A 3 -10.72 13.43 -5.53
N PRO A 4 -11.32 12.58 -4.68
CA PRO A 4 -10.60 11.47 -4.05
C PRO A 4 -10.23 10.45 -5.14
N VAL A 5 -9.00 9.94 -5.10
CA VAL A 5 -8.49 8.94 -6.06
C VAL A 5 -7.82 7.83 -5.27
N GLN A 6 -8.24 6.61 -5.54
CA GLN A 6 -7.69 5.41 -4.92
C GLN A 6 -6.89 4.63 -5.97
N ALA A 7 -5.73 4.11 -5.57
CA ALA A 7 -4.89 3.24 -6.36
C ALA A 7 -4.93 1.83 -5.77
N LEU A 8 -5.14 0.83 -6.62
CA LEU A 8 -4.90 -0.57 -6.25
C LEU A 8 -3.46 -0.92 -6.61
N LEU A 9 -2.72 -1.45 -5.65
CA LEU A 9 -1.34 -1.88 -5.82
C LEU A 9 -1.27 -3.41 -5.76
N GLU A 10 -0.42 -3.96 -6.61
CA GLU A 10 -0.05 -5.37 -6.62
C GLU A 10 1.43 -5.46 -6.26
N GLU A 11 1.78 -6.37 -5.37
CA GLU A 11 3.15 -6.61 -4.93
C GLU A 11 3.40 -8.10 -4.80
N THR A 12 4.68 -8.50 -4.82
CA THR A 12 5.02 -9.91 -4.67
C THR A 12 4.73 -10.34 -3.23
N MET A 13 3.72 -11.20 -3.04
CA MET A 13 3.30 -11.67 -1.73
C MET A 13 3.86 -13.07 -1.45
N ALA A 14 4.60 -13.22 -0.34
CA ALA A 14 5.01 -14.53 0.15
C ALA A 14 3.99 -15.11 1.13
N CYS A 15 3.79 -14.49 2.31
CA CYS A 15 2.87 -15.02 3.32
C CYS A 15 1.41 -14.53 3.18
N GLY A 16 1.18 -13.37 2.57
CA GLY A 16 -0.16 -12.76 2.48
C GLY A 16 -0.81 -12.33 3.81
N MET A 17 -0.16 -12.54 4.96
CA MET A 17 -0.70 -12.29 6.30
C MET A 17 0.05 -11.20 7.09
N GLY A 18 0.95 -10.47 6.42
CA GLY A 18 1.71 -9.38 7.04
C GLY A 18 2.89 -9.80 7.93
N ILE A 19 3.21 -11.09 8.03
CA ILE A 19 4.28 -11.61 8.88
C ILE A 19 5.66 -11.47 8.21
N CYS A 20 5.74 -11.71 6.90
CA CYS A 20 7.02 -11.75 6.18
C CYS A 20 7.54 -10.39 5.70
N TYR A 21 6.70 -9.33 5.74
CA TYR A 21 7.00 -8.00 5.20
C TYR A 21 7.39 -7.94 3.70
N GLY A 22 7.33 -9.04 2.94
CA GLY A 22 7.63 -9.06 1.51
C GLY A 22 6.69 -8.20 0.65
N CYS A 23 5.48 -7.92 1.14
CA CYS A 23 4.47 -7.09 0.46
C CYS A 23 4.59 -5.58 0.86
N ALA A 24 5.76 -5.11 1.29
CA ALA A 24 5.93 -3.76 1.85
C ALA A 24 5.88 -2.65 0.79
N ILE A 25 5.14 -1.59 1.10
CA ILE A 25 4.95 -0.36 0.34
C ILE A 25 5.51 0.79 1.16
N PHE A 26 6.17 1.74 0.48
CA PHE A 26 6.79 2.91 1.08
C PHE A 26 6.10 4.19 0.55
N PRO A 27 5.00 4.64 1.18
CA PRO A 27 4.33 5.87 0.78
C PRO A 27 5.24 7.08 1.01
N LYS A 28 5.09 8.12 0.18
CA LYS A 28 5.83 9.38 0.35
C LYS A 28 5.45 10.11 1.63
N ARG A 29 4.20 9.98 2.09
CA ARG A 29 3.74 10.55 3.37
C ARG A 29 4.12 9.71 4.59
N GLY A 30 5.08 8.81 4.44
CA GLY A 30 5.81 8.17 5.52
C GLY A 30 5.21 6.85 5.99
N GLY A 31 6.02 6.14 6.77
CA GLY A 31 5.71 4.81 7.30
C GLY A 31 5.98 3.69 6.31
N VAL A 32 5.92 2.46 6.83
CA VAL A 32 5.86 1.25 6.02
C VAL A 32 4.42 0.76 6.08
N ARG A 33 3.83 0.46 4.93
CA ARG A 33 2.52 -0.19 4.83
C ARG A 33 2.67 -1.51 4.12
N LEU A 34 1.80 -2.46 4.39
CA LEU A 34 1.83 -3.79 3.78
C LEU A 34 0.68 -3.92 2.80
N CYS A 35 0.96 -4.24 1.53
CA CYS A 35 -0.07 -4.42 0.50
C CYS A 35 -1.12 -5.46 0.88
N CYS A 36 -0.68 -6.52 1.57
CA CYS A 36 -1.50 -7.65 1.94
C CYS A 36 -2.40 -7.43 3.16
N THR A 37 -2.08 -6.49 4.05
CA THR A 37 -2.89 -6.20 5.27
C THR A 37 -3.41 -4.77 5.35
N ASP A 38 -2.64 -3.79 4.89
CA ASP A 38 -3.01 -2.36 4.84
C ASP A 38 -3.59 -1.93 3.48
N GLY A 39 -3.34 -2.74 2.44
CA GLY A 39 -3.80 -2.55 1.06
C GLY A 39 -4.95 -3.49 0.67
N PRO A 40 -5.14 -3.80 -0.63
CA PRO A 40 -4.38 -3.32 -1.80
C PRO A 40 -4.73 -1.89 -2.23
N MET A 41 -5.75 -1.29 -1.60
CA MET A 41 -6.26 0.04 -1.94
C MET A 41 -5.61 1.14 -1.10
N PHE A 42 -4.98 2.11 -1.75
CA PHE A 42 -4.29 3.24 -1.12
C PHE A 42 -4.80 4.58 -1.67
N ASP A 43 -4.74 5.66 -0.88
CA ASP A 43 -4.98 7.00 -1.39
C ASP A 43 -3.78 7.41 -2.26
N LEU A 44 -4.06 7.88 -3.49
CA LEU A 44 -3.01 8.27 -4.43
C LEU A 44 -2.09 9.38 -3.87
N ARG A 45 -2.60 10.20 -2.95
CA ARG A 45 -1.86 11.31 -2.30
C ARG A 45 -0.91 10.86 -1.21
N ASP A 46 -1.03 9.63 -0.73
CA ASP A 46 -0.04 9.04 0.18
C ASP A 46 1.15 8.48 -0.62
N LEU A 47 0.91 8.07 -1.87
CA LEU A 47 1.91 7.51 -2.79
C LEU A 47 2.71 8.58 -3.55
N TYR A 48 2.11 9.74 -3.88
CA TYR A 48 2.70 10.81 -4.70
C TYR A 48 2.85 12.15 -3.99
#